data_AF-A0A944AVC2-F1
#
_entry.id   AF-A0A944AVC2-F1
#
_cell.length_a   1.000
_cell.length_b   1.000
_cell.length_c   1.000
_cell.angle_alpha   90.00
_cell.angle_beta   90.00
_cell.angle_gamma   90.00
#
_symmetry.space_group_name_H-M   'P 1'
#
loop_
_entity.id
_entity.type
_entity.pdbx_description
1 polymer ?
#
loop_
_entity_poly.entity_id
_entity_poly.type
_entity_poly.pdbx_seq_one_letter_code
_entity_poly.pdbx_strand_id
1 'polypeptide(L)'
;MQNEEYNFTHENLESALKTFSQKKITELYVHDEKIASDKKLLIHFLQAAIRDIPDVYISLKVNASLIDNEVISLLSKLFCSLEIPMTENVSKNIKPEQKKVFLFDKKLYSKKAAILNNEGFVFGFDLDFALSCADTFKQFRDRIDFAVTLYPNHIDFPQIENFDIKEKCTGIYSSQDIDYSRRIALSTKIFYTNGRAVPWFNLVLNPLKIAPSKFFSDFAEWLECNNVNLKASSKIDSLSQKEIEKMQLNFLEMKFEEKHKEHLYVIVKDLVSLYGAFSRVELEGEETVLNLSFNPEDLLSPASLNLSSFADNVCMEECRIKIYAGEEAPEYKIL
;
A
#
# COMPACT_ATOMS: atom_id res chain seq x y z
N MET A 1 3.93 -4.60 25.32
CA MET A 1 4.56 -3.33 25.77
C MET A 1 3.52 -2.25 25.57
N GLN A 2 3.29 -1.36 26.54
CA GLN A 2 2.42 -0.21 26.31
C GLN A 2 3.19 0.76 25.41
N ASN A 3 2.67 1.02 24.21
CA ASN A 3 3.22 2.07 23.34
C ASN A 3 2.90 3.41 23.99
N GLU A 4 3.92 4.19 24.34
CA GLU A 4 3.73 5.57 24.81
C GLU A 4 3.56 6.47 23.59
N GLU A 5 2.35 7.00 23.41
CA GLU A 5 2.05 7.96 22.35
C GLU A 5 2.30 9.40 22.81
N TYR A 6 2.97 10.19 21.95
CA TYR A 6 3.26 11.60 22.18
C TYR A 6 2.69 12.44 21.03
N ASN A 7 2.00 13.53 21.36
CA ASN A 7 1.46 14.47 20.37
C ASN A 7 2.23 15.79 20.41
N PHE A 8 2.68 16.25 19.25
CA PHE A 8 3.44 17.49 19.09
C PHE A 8 2.73 18.45 18.13
N THR A 9 2.82 19.74 18.43
CA THR A 9 2.33 20.80 17.54
C THR A 9 3.46 21.32 16.66
N HIS A 10 3.10 21.98 15.56
CA HIS A 10 4.06 22.62 14.65
C HIS A 10 5.12 23.49 15.36
N GLU A 11 4.70 24.26 16.36
CA GLU A 11 5.57 25.19 17.10
C GLU A 11 6.59 24.47 18.01
N ASN A 12 6.24 23.28 18.48
CA ASN A 12 7.04 22.51 19.43
C ASN A 12 7.78 21.34 18.79
N LEU A 13 7.52 21.02 17.52
CA LEU A 13 8.08 19.86 16.86
C LEU A 13 9.62 19.88 16.89
N GLU A 14 10.24 20.97 16.45
CA GLU A 14 11.70 21.07 16.35
C GLU A 14 12.41 21.03 17.72
N SER A 15 11.82 21.66 18.75
CA SER A 15 12.37 21.58 20.11
C SER A 15 12.19 20.18 20.70
N ALA A 16 11.09 19.52 20.37
CA ALA A 16 10.79 18.17 20.82
C ALA A 16 11.70 17.11 20.19
N LEU A 17 12.10 17.25 18.92
CA LEU A 17 13.00 16.29 18.23
C LEU A 17 14.24 15.98 19.07
N LYS A 18 14.83 16.99 19.72
CA LYS A 18 16.02 16.86 20.58
C LYS A 18 15.80 15.98 21.81
N THR A 19 14.55 15.77 22.21
CA THR A 19 14.18 14.95 23.38
C THR A 19 13.85 13.50 23.02
N PHE A 20 13.80 13.15 21.73
CA PHE A 20 13.32 11.84 21.27
C PHE A 20 14.25 10.70 21.72
N SER A 21 15.57 10.90 21.63
CA SER A 21 16.56 9.94 22.10
C SER A 21 16.39 9.63 23.61
N GLN A 22 16.10 10.65 24.42
CA GLN A 22 15.87 10.49 25.87
C GLN A 22 14.57 9.71 26.15
N LYS A 23 13.55 9.90 25.32
CA LYS A 23 12.25 9.24 25.43
C LYS A 23 12.19 7.87 24.74
N LYS A 24 13.29 7.42 24.11
CA LYS A 24 13.36 6.17 23.33
C LYS A 24 12.26 6.07 22.26
N ILE A 25 11.90 7.20 21.66
CA ILE A 25 10.95 7.22 20.55
C ILE A 25 11.66 6.63 19.32
N THR A 26 11.06 5.59 18.72
CA THR A 26 11.58 4.88 17.54
C THR A 26 10.84 5.24 16.26
N GLU A 27 9.62 5.76 16.37
CA GLU A 27 8.74 6.07 15.24
C GLU A 27 8.10 7.45 15.39
N LEU A 28 7.96 8.17 14.27
CA LEU A 28 7.34 9.49 14.18
C LEU A 28 6.39 9.54 12.98
N TYR A 29 5.12 9.88 13.24
CA TYR A 29 4.11 10.13 12.20
C TYR A 29 3.91 11.64 12.02
N VAL A 30 4.09 12.13 10.80
CA VAL A 30 4.02 13.56 10.47
C VAL A 30 2.91 13.82 9.47
N HIS A 31 1.72 14.15 9.97
CA HIS A 31 0.54 14.47 9.16
C HIS A 31 0.22 15.98 9.11
N ASP A 32 1.19 16.85 9.46
CA ASP A 32 1.01 18.31 9.44
C ASP A 32 0.83 18.82 8.00
N GLU A 33 -0.38 19.29 7.69
CA GLU A 33 -0.76 19.86 6.38
C GLU A 33 0.17 20.99 5.90
N LYS A 34 0.75 21.79 6.82
CA LYS A 34 1.67 22.88 6.45
C LYS A 34 2.98 22.32 5.94
N ILE A 35 3.53 21.31 6.62
CA ILE A 35 4.76 20.63 6.21
C ILE A 35 4.51 19.89 4.89
N ALA A 36 3.36 19.20 4.77
CA ALA A 36 2.99 18.45 3.57
C ALA A 36 2.78 19.33 2.31
N SER A 37 2.55 20.64 2.47
CA SER A 37 2.18 21.56 1.39
C SER A 37 3.19 22.68 1.09
N ASP A 38 4.15 22.94 1.97
CA ASP A 38 5.17 23.98 1.79
C ASP A 38 6.58 23.38 1.69
N LYS A 39 7.21 23.53 0.52
CA LYS A 39 8.55 23.01 0.23
C LYS A 39 9.62 23.51 1.23
N LYS A 40 9.56 24.77 1.66
CA LYS A 40 10.56 25.33 2.57
C LYS A 40 10.44 24.72 3.95
N LEU A 41 9.21 24.58 4.44
CA LEU A 41 8.94 23.92 5.73
C LEU A 41 9.33 22.44 5.69
N LEU A 42 9.01 21.76 4.59
CA LEU A 42 9.42 20.37 4.37
C LEU A 42 10.94 20.21 4.43
N ILE A 43 11.70 21.00 3.67
CA ILE A 43 13.17 20.94 3.67
C ILE A 43 13.74 21.24 5.06
N HIS A 44 13.21 22.26 5.74
CA HIS A 44 13.63 22.62 7.09
C HIS A 44 13.41 21.47 8.07
N PHE A 45 12.23 20.84 8.01
CA PHE A 45 11.92 19.65 8.81
C PHE A 45 12.87 18.49 8.52
N LEU A 46 13.08 18.14 7.24
CA LEU A 46 13.96 17.04 6.87
C LEU A 46 15.40 17.27 7.33
N GLN A 47 15.90 18.51 7.23
CA GLN A 47 17.23 18.86 7.75
C GLN A 47 17.33 18.75 9.26
N ALA A 48 16.28 19.15 9.99
CA ALA A 48 16.22 18.97 11.44
C ALA A 48 16.17 17.48 11.83
N ALA A 49 15.40 16.67 11.10
CA ALA A 49 15.30 15.24 11.32
C ALA A 49 16.66 14.53 11.12
N ILE A 50 17.37 14.83 10.04
CA ILE A 50 18.70 14.27 9.77
C ILE A 50 19.69 14.61 10.90
N ARG A 51 19.58 15.80 11.49
CA ARG A 51 20.48 16.26 12.54
C ARG A 51 20.13 15.66 13.90
N ASP A 52 18.86 15.66 14.27
CA ASP A 52 18.43 15.44 15.65
C ASP A 52 17.86 14.02 15.88
N ILE A 53 17.35 13.35 14.85
CA ILE A 53 16.71 12.03 14.93
C ILE A 53 17.02 11.10 13.72
N PRO A 54 18.29 10.86 13.36
CA PRO A 54 18.64 10.07 12.18
C PRO A 54 18.20 8.59 12.24
N ASP A 55 18.10 8.02 13.44
CA ASP A 55 17.77 6.59 13.65
C ASP A 55 16.27 6.34 13.88
N VAL A 56 15.44 7.39 13.83
CA VAL A 56 13.98 7.28 14.03
C VAL A 56 13.31 7.03 12.69
N TYR A 57 12.40 6.07 12.65
CA TYR A 57 11.56 5.84 11.49
C TYR A 57 10.50 6.94 11.36
N ILE A 58 10.37 7.53 10.17
CA ILE A 58 9.44 8.64 9.91
C ILE A 58 8.41 8.24 8.86
N SER A 59 7.13 8.20 9.22
CA SER A 59 6.05 8.22 8.23
C SER A 59 5.66 9.66 7.96
N LEU A 60 5.82 10.10 6.71
CA LEU A 60 5.67 11.50 6.32
C LEU A 60 4.58 11.66 5.27
N LYS A 61 3.53 12.42 5.62
CA LYS A 61 2.55 12.88 4.65
C LYS A 61 3.15 14.00 3.78
N VAL A 62 3.16 13.81 2.46
CA VAL A 62 3.74 14.79 1.52
C VAL A 62 2.93 14.89 0.23
N ASN A 63 2.64 16.11 -0.22
CA ASN A 63 2.00 16.32 -1.51
C ASN A 63 2.94 15.96 -2.66
N ALA A 64 2.42 15.25 -3.66
CA ALA A 64 3.18 14.80 -4.83
C ALA A 64 3.90 15.93 -5.58
N SER A 65 3.37 17.16 -5.56
CA SER A 65 3.97 18.32 -6.21
C SER A 65 5.33 18.73 -5.61
N LEU A 66 5.56 18.45 -4.33
CA LEU A 66 6.78 18.83 -3.61
C LEU A 66 7.93 17.84 -3.81
N ILE A 67 7.64 16.60 -4.22
CA ILE A 67 8.64 15.53 -4.35
C ILE A 67 9.54 15.82 -5.55
N ASP A 68 10.73 16.36 -5.34
CA ASP A 68 11.73 16.56 -6.38
C ASP A 68 13.10 16.03 -5.93
N ASN A 69 14.10 16.13 -6.80
CA ASN A 69 15.43 15.56 -6.55
C ASN A 69 16.07 16.10 -5.26
N GLU A 70 15.77 17.34 -4.86
CA GLU A 70 16.28 17.93 -3.62
C GLU A 70 15.63 17.26 -2.41
N VAL A 71 14.30 17.11 -2.42
CA VAL A 71 13.57 16.39 -1.36
C VAL A 71 14.00 14.93 -1.28
N ILE A 72 14.14 14.25 -2.41
CA ILE A 72 14.60 12.85 -2.49
C ILE A 72 16.00 12.69 -1.90
N SER A 73 16.93 13.60 -2.20
CA SER A 73 18.28 13.57 -1.65
C SER A 73 18.28 13.72 -0.12
N LEU A 74 17.34 14.46 0.45
CA LEU A 74 17.20 14.56 1.91
C LEU A 74 16.56 13.30 2.50
N LEU A 75 15.49 12.80 1.88
CA LEU A 75 14.80 11.58 2.31
C LEU A 75 15.73 10.36 2.31
N SER A 76 16.65 10.25 1.36
CA SER A 76 17.62 9.14 1.27
C SER A 76 18.55 9.01 2.48
N LYS A 77 18.60 10.03 3.34
CA LYS A 77 19.43 10.06 4.56
C LYS A 77 18.64 9.70 5.82
N LEU A 78 17.37 9.33 5.67
CA LEU A 78 16.44 9.04 6.75
C LEU A 78 15.80 7.67 6.51
N PHE A 79 15.42 7.00 7.60
CA PHE A 79 14.52 5.85 7.53
C PHE A 79 13.08 6.36 7.44
N CYS A 80 12.49 6.37 6.24
CA CYS A 80 11.17 6.95 6.07
C CYS A 80 10.26 6.22 5.07
N SER A 81 8.96 6.34 5.31
CA SER A 81 7.90 6.08 4.33
C SER A 81 7.17 7.37 3.97
N LEU A 82 6.64 7.42 2.75
CA LEU A 82 5.83 8.54 2.28
C LEU A 82 4.36 8.18 2.15
N GLU A 83 3.50 8.99 2.75
CA GLU A 83 2.05 8.94 2.54
C GLU A 83 1.67 10.07 1.58
N ILE A 84 1.19 9.72 0.38
CA ILE A 84 0.96 10.69 -0.70
C ILE A 84 -0.54 10.82 -0.95
N PRO A 85 -1.16 11.95 -0.59
CA PRO A 85 -2.58 12.15 -0.86
C PRO A 85 -2.84 12.19 -2.37
N MET A 86 -3.72 11.30 -2.84
CA MET A 86 -4.19 11.27 -4.23
C MET A 86 -5.47 12.10 -4.40
N THR A 87 -5.34 13.39 -4.09
CA THR A 87 -6.44 14.35 -4.09
C THR A 87 -6.59 15.07 -5.43
N GLU A 88 -7.70 15.81 -5.60
CA GLU A 88 -7.97 16.62 -6.77
C GLU A 88 -6.92 17.72 -6.96
N ASN A 89 -6.34 17.81 -8.16
CA ASN A 89 -5.67 19.04 -8.58
C ASN A 89 -6.76 20.05 -8.96
N VAL A 90 -7.12 20.94 -8.03
CA VAL A 90 -7.78 22.18 -8.42
C VAL A 90 -6.77 22.98 -9.22
N SER A 91 -6.75 22.81 -10.55
CA SER A 91 -6.08 23.78 -11.40
C SER A 91 -6.67 25.14 -11.05
N LYS A 92 -5.82 26.06 -10.59
CA LYS A 92 -6.18 27.44 -10.20
C LYS A 92 -6.84 28.24 -11.34
N ASN A 93 -6.85 27.70 -12.57
CA ASN A 93 -7.31 28.38 -13.79
C ASN A 93 -8.49 27.69 -14.51
N ILE A 94 -9.16 26.72 -13.90
CA ILE A 94 -10.35 26.11 -14.51
C ILE A 94 -11.59 26.98 -14.22
N LYS A 95 -12.24 27.46 -15.30
CA LYS A 95 -13.51 28.20 -15.23
C LYS A 95 -14.57 27.36 -14.46
N PRO A 96 -15.48 27.98 -13.69
CA PRO A 96 -16.48 27.27 -12.87
C PRO A 96 -17.27 26.18 -13.61
N GLU A 97 -17.46 26.34 -14.91
CA GLU A 97 -18.24 25.44 -15.77
C GLU A 97 -17.46 24.19 -16.23
N GLN A 98 -16.13 24.21 -16.15
CA GLN A 98 -15.24 23.09 -16.46
C GLN A 98 -14.82 22.28 -15.22
N LYS A 99 -15.33 22.64 -14.03
CA LYS A 99 -15.15 21.91 -12.74
C LYS A 99 -15.77 20.51 -12.71
N LYS A 100 -16.28 19.98 -13.83
CA LYS A 100 -17.01 18.71 -13.92
C LYS A 100 -16.12 17.48 -14.12
N VAL A 101 -14.80 17.64 -14.24
CA VAL A 101 -13.89 16.50 -14.44
C VAL A 101 -12.90 16.46 -13.28
N PHE A 102 -13.09 15.46 -12.41
CA PHE A 102 -12.16 15.04 -11.38
C PHE A 102 -10.84 14.63 -12.06
N LEU A 103 -9.89 15.56 -12.12
CA LEU A 103 -8.60 15.39 -12.78
C LEU A 103 -7.52 15.36 -11.70
N PHE A 104 -7.28 14.19 -11.10
CA PHE A 104 -6.00 13.96 -10.47
C PHE A 104 -4.95 13.78 -11.59
N ASP A 105 -3.80 14.43 -11.46
CA ASP A 105 -2.81 14.48 -12.55
C ASP A 105 -2.04 13.16 -12.64
N LYS A 106 -2.57 12.22 -13.42
CA LYS A 106 -1.95 10.91 -13.66
C LYS A 106 -0.48 11.04 -14.05
N LYS A 107 -0.12 12.05 -14.86
CA LYS A 107 1.26 12.25 -15.30
C LYS A 107 2.16 12.66 -14.15
N LEU A 108 1.67 13.53 -13.26
CA LEU A 108 2.38 13.90 -12.03
C LEU A 108 2.63 12.65 -11.17
N TYR A 109 1.57 11.92 -10.79
CA TYR A 109 1.70 10.76 -9.91
C TYR A 109 2.57 9.64 -10.52
N SER A 110 2.41 9.33 -11.81
CA SER A 110 3.28 8.36 -12.49
C SER A 110 4.74 8.79 -12.47
N LYS A 111 5.03 10.09 -12.69
CA LYS A 111 6.39 10.59 -12.64
C LYS A 111 6.99 10.48 -11.23
N LYS A 112 6.22 10.82 -10.19
CA LYS A 112 6.73 10.77 -8.80
C LYS A 112 6.91 9.34 -8.32
N ALA A 113 5.93 8.47 -8.54
CA ALA A 113 6.04 7.06 -8.21
C ALA A 113 7.22 6.38 -8.92
N ALA A 114 7.47 6.71 -10.20
CA ALA A 114 8.64 6.17 -10.91
C ALA A 114 9.96 6.58 -10.25
N ILE A 115 10.08 7.82 -9.79
CA ILE A 115 11.30 8.26 -9.09
C ILE A 115 11.43 7.54 -7.74
N LEU A 116 10.34 7.42 -6.97
CA LEU A 116 10.36 6.73 -5.67
C LEU A 116 10.72 5.25 -5.81
N ASN A 117 10.12 4.56 -6.78
CA ASN A 117 10.42 3.16 -7.08
C ASN A 117 11.89 2.96 -7.51
N ASN A 118 12.41 3.84 -8.37
CA ASN A 118 13.80 3.73 -8.84
C ASN A 118 14.82 3.93 -7.73
N GLU A 119 14.50 4.77 -6.74
CA GLU A 119 15.35 5.05 -5.58
C GLU A 119 15.06 4.11 -4.40
N GLY A 120 14.12 3.16 -4.54
CA GLY A 120 13.80 2.16 -3.50
C GLY A 120 13.04 2.71 -2.29
N PHE A 121 12.34 3.84 -2.42
CA PHE A 121 11.55 4.38 -1.31
C PHE A 121 10.26 3.61 -1.09
N VAL A 122 9.91 3.43 0.19
CA VAL A 122 8.58 2.97 0.61
C VAL A 122 7.60 4.14 0.52
N PHE A 123 6.53 3.98 -0.25
CA PHE A 123 5.47 4.99 -0.32
C PHE A 123 4.09 4.38 -0.50
N GLY A 124 3.05 5.13 -0.19
CA GLY A 124 1.68 4.75 -0.48
C GLY A 124 0.80 5.95 -0.80
N PHE A 125 -0.45 5.63 -1.09
CA PHE A 125 -1.43 6.63 -1.49
C PHE A 125 -2.62 6.68 -0.56
N ASP A 126 -2.99 7.90 -0.15
CA ASP A 126 -4.25 8.14 0.53
C ASP A 126 -5.32 8.45 -0.52
N LEU A 127 -6.34 7.60 -0.57
CA LEU A 127 -7.48 7.75 -1.46
C LEU A 127 -8.72 8.11 -0.66
N ASP A 128 -9.19 9.34 -0.84
CA ASP A 128 -10.50 9.74 -0.32
C ASP A 128 -11.65 9.22 -1.21
N PHE A 129 -12.87 9.28 -0.68
CA PHE A 129 -14.10 9.15 -1.45
C PHE A 129 -15.25 9.94 -0.79
N ALA A 130 -16.15 10.45 -1.64
CA ALA A 130 -17.36 11.16 -1.25
C ALA A 130 -17.13 12.37 -0.32
N LEU A 131 -16.07 13.15 -0.57
CA LEU A 131 -15.80 14.39 0.17
C LEU A 131 -16.25 15.63 -0.62
N SER A 132 -16.06 15.63 -1.94
CA SER A 132 -16.43 16.73 -2.82
C SER A 132 -17.79 16.49 -3.47
N CYS A 133 -18.48 17.57 -3.83
CA CYS A 133 -19.77 17.48 -4.51
C CYS A 133 -19.67 16.95 -5.95
N ALA A 134 -18.45 16.91 -6.50
CA ALA A 134 -18.15 16.41 -7.84
C ALA A 134 -17.68 14.94 -7.87
N ASP A 135 -17.49 14.33 -6.69
CA ASP A 135 -17.06 12.93 -6.59
C ASP A 135 -18.10 12.00 -7.23
N THR A 136 -17.61 10.92 -7.83
CA THR A 136 -18.44 9.84 -8.34
C THR A 136 -17.84 8.49 -7.99
N PHE A 137 -18.69 7.47 -7.88
CA PHE A 137 -18.25 6.09 -7.68
C PHE A 137 -17.25 5.61 -8.75
N LYS A 138 -17.46 6.05 -10.00
CA LYS A 138 -16.55 5.71 -11.10
C LYS A 138 -15.15 6.27 -10.86
N GLN A 139 -15.02 7.53 -10.46
CA GLN A 139 -13.72 8.16 -10.21
C GLN A 139 -12.98 7.50 -9.04
N PHE A 140 -13.70 7.08 -8.01
CA PHE A 140 -13.12 6.29 -6.93
C PHE A 140 -12.49 4.99 -7.45
N ARG A 141 -13.22 4.22 -8.27
CA ARG A 141 -12.69 2.99 -8.91
C ARG A 141 -11.51 3.28 -9.83
N ASP A 142 -11.63 4.28 -10.69
CA ASP A 142 -10.58 4.68 -11.63
C ASP A 142 -9.29 5.11 -10.90
N ARG A 143 -9.40 5.67 -9.68
CA ARG A 143 -8.25 6.01 -8.83
C ARG A 143 -7.56 4.78 -8.25
N ILE A 144 -8.31 3.83 -7.72
CA ILE A 144 -7.74 2.56 -7.22
C ILE A 144 -7.05 1.82 -8.36
N ASP A 145 -7.73 1.69 -9.50
CA ASP A 145 -7.19 1.03 -10.69
C ASP A 145 -5.86 1.65 -11.12
N PHE A 146 -5.76 2.98 -11.11
CA PHE A 146 -4.54 3.69 -11.43
C PHE A 146 -3.46 3.56 -10.34
N ALA A 147 -3.80 3.75 -9.07
CA ALA A 147 -2.86 3.73 -7.95
C ALA A 147 -2.07 2.42 -7.91
N VAL A 148 -2.77 1.29 -8.05
CA VAL A 148 -2.16 -0.05 -8.08
C VAL A 148 -1.12 -0.21 -9.21
N THR A 149 -1.30 0.45 -10.35
CA THR A 149 -0.32 0.40 -11.46
C THR A 149 1.02 1.07 -11.14
N LEU A 150 1.07 1.86 -10.07
CA LEU A 150 2.24 2.60 -9.65
C LEU A 150 3.08 1.87 -8.59
N TYR A 151 2.67 0.65 -8.20
CA TYR A 151 3.33 -0.18 -7.20
C TYR A 151 3.53 0.48 -5.81
N PRO A 152 2.53 1.18 -5.24
CA PRO A 152 2.63 1.71 -3.89
C PRO A 152 2.72 0.56 -2.87
N ASN A 153 3.52 0.71 -1.81
CA ASN A 153 3.62 -0.21 -0.68
C ASN A 153 2.29 -0.34 0.11
N HIS A 154 1.49 0.72 0.14
CA HIS A 154 0.19 0.77 0.82
C HIS A 154 -0.81 1.66 0.06
N ILE A 155 -2.08 1.32 0.15
CA ILE A 155 -3.20 2.12 -0.35
C ILE A 155 -4.21 2.26 0.79
N ASP A 156 -4.33 3.48 1.30
CA ASP A 156 -5.05 3.77 2.53
C ASP A 156 -6.20 4.76 2.29
N PHE A 157 -7.17 4.76 3.20
CA PHE A 157 -8.43 5.48 3.03
C PHE A 157 -8.76 6.21 4.34
N PRO A 158 -8.53 7.53 4.43
CA PRO A 158 -8.73 8.26 5.69
C PRO A 158 -10.14 8.08 6.30
N GLN A 159 -11.17 7.91 5.48
CA GLN A 159 -12.56 7.68 5.89
C GLN A 159 -12.78 6.42 6.72
N ILE A 160 -12.00 5.35 6.49
CA ILE A 160 -12.18 4.08 7.22
C ILE A 160 -11.34 4.03 8.50
N GLU A 161 -10.36 4.92 8.61
CA GLU A 161 -9.43 5.03 9.74
C GLU A 161 -9.86 6.13 10.72
N ASN A 162 -10.45 7.21 10.22
CA ASN A 162 -10.92 8.33 11.02
C ASN A 162 -12.42 8.62 10.79
N PHE A 163 -13.24 8.25 11.78
CA PHE A 163 -14.70 8.44 11.77
C PHE A 163 -15.15 9.90 11.79
N ASP A 164 -14.26 10.86 12.06
CA ASP A 164 -14.58 12.30 11.96
C ASP A 164 -14.67 12.77 10.50
N ILE A 165 -14.08 12.03 9.56
CA ILE A 165 -14.15 12.33 8.13
C ILE A 165 -15.50 11.82 7.58
N LYS A 166 -16.47 12.72 7.49
CA LYS A 166 -17.83 12.38 7.06
C LYS A 166 -17.98 12.38 5.54
N GLU A 167 -18.38 11.24 4.99
CA GLU A 167 -18.77 11.13 3.58
C GLU A 167 -20.09 11.88 3.32
N LYS A 168 -20.18 12.50 2.14
CA LYS A 168 -21.31 13.33 1.73
C LYS A 168 -22.00 12.71 0.52
N CYS A 169 -23.24 12.24 0.74
CA CYS A 169 -24.12 11.83 -0.35
C CYS A 169 -24.42 13.03 -1.26
N THR A 170 -24.39 12.80 -2.57
CA THR A 170 -24.76 13.77 -3.60
C THR A 170 -25.75 13.14 -4.58
N GLY A 171 -26.30 13.93 -5.50
CA GLY A 171 -27.19 13.40 -6.55
C GLY A 171 -26.48 12.47 -7.55
N ILE A 172 -25.14 12.48 -7.61
CA ILE A 172 -24.31 11.67 -8.52
C ILE A 172 -23.44 10.63 -7.78
N TYR A 173 -23.51 10.63 -6.45
CA TYR A 173 -22.81 9.71 -5.55
C TYR A 173 -23.77 9.35 -4.42
N SER A 174 -24.51 8.26 -4.60
CA SER A 174 -25.57 7.85 -3.69
C SER A 174 -25.02 7.28 -2.38
N SER A 175 -25.86 7.18 -1.34
CA SER A 175 -25.49 6.47 -0.11
C SER A 175 -25.08 5.01 -0.37
N GLN A 176 -25.71 4.36 -1.36
CA GLN A 176 -25.37 2.99 -1.74
C GLN A 176 -23.98 2.92 -2.37
N ASP A 177 -23.61 3.88 -3.22
CA ASP A 177 -22.27 3.98 -3.79
C ASP A 177 -21.21 4.24 -2.72
N ILE A 178 -21.54 5.04 -1.70
CA ILE A 178 -20.65 5.31 -0.55
C ILE A 178 -20.41 4.01 0.22
N ASP A 179 -21.45 3.23 0.47
CA ASP A 179 -21.33 1.93 1.13
C ASP A 179 -20.50 0.94 0.30
N TYR A 180 -20.68 0.89 -1.02
CA TYR A 180 -19.81 0.11 -1.91
C TYR A 180 -18.35 0.56 -1.85
N SER A 181 -18.11 1.87 -1.83
CA SER A 181 -16.76 2.43 -1.77
C SER A 181 -16.08 2.11 -0.45
N ARG A 182 -16.81 2.18 0.67
CA ARG A 182 -16.31 1.77 1.97
C ARG A 182 -15.92 0.29 2.01
N ARG A 183 -16.75 -0.58 1.41
CA ARG A 183 -16.44 -2.02 1.28
C ARG A 183 -15.18 -2.27 0.45
N ILE A 184 -15.06 -1.59 -0.70
CA ILE A 184 -13.87 -1.70 -1.57
C ILE A 184 -12.63 -1.16 -0.85
N ALA A 185 -12.71 -0.01 -0.19
CA ALA A 185 -11.62 0.59 0.58
C ALA A 185 -11.10 -0.37 1.64
N LEU A 186 -12.00 -0.95 2.44
CA LEU A 186 -11.64 -1.89 3.48
C LEU A 186 -11.04 -3.19 2.93
N SER A 187 -11.61 -3.74 1.85
CA SER A 187 -11.06 -4.92 1.19
C SER A 187 -9.69 -4.66 0.56
N THR A 188 -9.45 -3.43 0.07
CA THR A 188 -8.14 -2.98 -0.41
C THR A 188 -7.13 -2.93 0.74
N LYS A 189 -7.50 -2.30 1.88
CA LYS A 189 -6.64 -2.25 3.07
C LYS A 189 -6.28 -3.65 3.55
N ILE A 190 -7.25 -4.56 3.67
CA ILE A 190 -7.02 -5.94 4.10
C ILE A 190 -6.11 -6.68 3.11
N PHE A 191 -6.51 -6.73 1.83
CA PHE A 191 -5.83 -7.59 0.85
C PHE A 191 -4.47 -7.03 0.46
N TYR A 192 -4.39 -5.73 0.20
CA TYR A 192 -3.23 -5.11 -0.44
C TYR A 192 -2.23 -4.58 0.59
N THR A 193 -2.68 -3.67 1.47
CA THR A 193 -1.83 -3.03 2.49
C THR A 193 -1.44 -4.02 3.60
N ASN A 194 -2.41 -4.49 4.38
CA ASN A 194 -2.15 -5.39 5.51
C ASN A 194 -1.66 -6.77 5.04
N GLY A 195 -2.13 -7.20 3.88
CA GLY A 195 -1.70 -8.43 3.21
C GLY A 195 -0.38 -8.31 2.44
N ARG A 196 0.27 -7.13 2.44
CA ARG A 196 1.61 -6.88 1.87
C ARG A 196 1.75 -7.41 0.43
N ALA A 197 0.75 -7.12 -0.42
CA ALA A 197 0.60 -7.77 -1.71
C ALA A 197 1.46 -7.19 -2.85
N VAL A 198 2.07 -6.03 -2.62
CA VAL A 198 2.73 -5.18 -3.63
C VAL A 198 3.73 -5.93 -4.53
N PRO A 199 4.60 -6.82 -4.00
CA PRO A 199 5.59 -7.51 -4.82
C PRO A 199 5.00 -8.44 -5.89
N TRP A 200 3.77 -8.92 -5.71
CA TRP A 200 3.17 -9.96 -6.55
C TRP A 200 1.79 -9.62 -7.11
N PHE A 201 1.08 -8.63 -6.55
CA PHE A 201 -0.33 -8.35 -6.86
C PHE A 201 -0.58 -8.15 -8.36
N ASN A 202 0.22 -7.28 -9.00
CA ASN A 202 0.07 -6.97 -10.42
C ASN A 202 0.39 -8.19 -11.32
N LEU A 203 1.30 -9.06 -10.89
CA LEU A 203 1.65 -10.30 -11.61
C LEU A 203 0.46 -11.24 -11.67
N VAL A 204 -0.23 -11.39 -10.54
CA VAL A 204 -1.40 -12.26 -10.37
C VAL A 204 -2.62 -11.68 -11.10
N LEU A 205 -2.76 -10.36 -11.13
CA LEU A 205 -3.91 -9.70 -11.77
C LEU A 205 -3.82 -9.72 -13.31
N ASN A 206 -2.61 -9.68 -13.87
CA ASN A 206 -2.36 -9.67 -15.32
C ASN A 206 -3.06 -10.82 -16.08
N PRO A 207 -2.89 -12.12 -15.72
CA PRO A 207 -3.61 -13.19 -16.40
C PRO A 207 -5.12 -13.13 -16.15
N LEU A 208 -5.59 -12.63 -15.00
CA LEU A 208 -7.02 -12.53 -14.72
C LEU A 208 -7.72 -11.49 -15.61
N LYS A 209 -6.99 -10.46 -16.07
CA LYS A 209 -7.53 -9.34 -16.88
C LYS A 209 -8.71 -8.63 -16.19
N ILE A 210 -8.63 -8.51 -14.86
CA ILE A 210 -9.62 -7.82 -14.02
C ILE A 210 -9.02 -6.49 -13.57
N ALA A 211 -9.82 -5.42 -13.52
CA ALA A 211 -9.39 -4.16 -12.96
C ALA A 211 -9.23 -4.27 -11.42
N PRO A 212 -8.22 -3.65 -10.79
CA PRO A 212 -8.01 -3.74 -9.34
C PRO A 212 -9.26 -3.44 -8.50
N SER A 213 -10.01 -2.39 -8.82
CA SER A 213 -11.25 -2.00 -8.15
C SER A 213 -12.33 -3.09 -8.21
N LYS A 214 -12.43 -3.82 -9.35
CA LYS A 214 -13.33 -4.96 -9.48
C LYS A 214 -12.82 -6.16 -8.68
N PHE A 215 -11.51 -6.41 -8.71
CA PHE A 215 -10.90 -7.46 -7.90
C PHE A 215 -11.19 -7.26 -6.40
N PHE A 216 -10.98 -6.05 -5.88
CA PHE A 216 -11.27 -5.72 -4.48
C PHE A 216 -12.76 -5.76 -4.17
N SER A 217 -13.63 -5.32 -5.09
CA SER A 217 -15.08 -5.50 -4.95
C SER A 217 -15.46 -6.97 -4.79
N ASP A 218 -14.90 -7.86 -5.61
CA ASP A 218 -15.15 -9.30 -5.52
C ASP A 218 -14.60 -9.89 -4.22
N PHE A 219 -13.45 -9.40 -3.74
CA PHE A 219 -12.88 -9.81 -2.46
C PHE A 219 -13.76 -9.36 -1.28
N ALA A 220 -14.33 -8.15 -1.36
CA ALA A 220 -15.26 -7.65 -0.35
C ALA A 220 -16.52 -8.52 -0.26
N GLU A 221 -17.05 -9.00 -1.39
CA GLU A 221 -18.15 -9.97 -1.43
C GLU A 221 -17.73 -11.32 -0.83
N TRP A 222 -16.53 -11.80 -1.16
CA TRP A 222 -15.99 -13.05 -0.60
C TRP A 222 -15.81 -12.98 0.92
N LEU A 223 -15.34 -11.86 1.46
CA LEU A 223 -15.18 -11.65 2.90
C LEU A 223 -16.52 -11.75 3.64
N GLU A 224 -17.58 -11.15 3.09
CA GLU A 224 -18.93 -11.22 3.67
C GLU A 224 -19.46 -12.67 3.67
N CYS A 225 -19.29 -13.39 2.57
CA CYS A 225 -19.67 -14.81 2.46
C CYS A 225 -18.92 -15.71 3.45
N ASN A 226 -17.70 -15.33 3.83
CA ASN A 226 -16.86 -16.07 4.79
C ASN A 226 -17.00 -15.54 6.23
N ASN A 227 -18.06 -14.79 6.54
CA ASN A 227 -18.36 -14.24 7.88
C ASN A 227 -17.28 -13.30 8.45
N VAL A 228 -16.47 -12.68 7.59
CA VAL A 228 -15.59 -11.58 8.00
C VAL A 228 -16.42 -10.29 7.97
N ASN A 229 -16.90 -9.87 9.14
CA ASN A 229 -17.75 -8.69 9.25
C ASN A 229 -16.93 -7.41 9.03
N LEU A 230 -17.04 -6.85 7.82
CA LEU A 230 -16.45 -5.58 7.41
C LEU A 230 -16.91 -4.37 8.24
N LYS A 231 -18.00 -4.47 9.01
CA LYS A 231 -18.51 -3.37 9.86
C LYS A 231 -17.82 -3.26 11.21
N ALA A 232 -17.00 -4.24 11.60
CA ALA A 232 -16.26 -4.24 12.85
C ALA A 232 -14.77 -4.00 12.56
N SER A 233 -14.38 -2.73 12.37
CA SER A 233 -12.98 -2.32 12.11
C SER A 233 -12.01 -2.89 13.15
N SER A 234 -12.42 -2.97 14.41
CA SER A 234 -11.61 -3.50 15.52
C SER A 234 -11.14 -4.95 15.34
N LYS A 235 -11.83 -5.77 14.54
CA LYS A 235 -11.40 -7.15 14.25
C LYS A 235 -10.41 -7.22 13.09
N ILE A 236 -10.42 -6.22 12.22
CA ILE A 236 -9.61 -6.22 10.99
C ILE A 236 -8.16 -5.88 11.29
N ASP A 237 -7.93 -4.92 12.19
CA ASP A 237 -6.59 -4.57 12.65
C ASP A 237 -5.96 -5.67 13.53
N SER A 238 -6.75 -6.63 14.00
CA SER A 238 -6.29 -7.78 14.78
C SER A 238 -5.91 -9.00 13.94
N LEU A 239 -6.16 -8.98 12.62
CA LEU A 239 -5.84 -10.11 11.75
C LEU A 239 -4.32 -10.23 11.61
N SER A 240 -3.80 -11.41 11.90
CA SER A 240 -2.40 -11.72 11.67
C SER A 240 -2.11 -11.82 10.17
N GLN A 241 -0.87 -11.52 9.77
CA GLN A 241 -0.45 -11.63 8.37
C GLN A 241 -0.74 -13.02 7.78
N LYS A 242 -0.56 -14.11 8.56
CA LYS A 242 -0.86 -15.48 8.14
C LYS A 242 -2.34 -15.72 7.85
N GLU A 243 -3.22 -15.12 8.63
CA GLU A 243 -4.66 -15.22 8.39
C GLU A 243 -5.03 -14.52 7.09
N ILE A 244 -4.46 -13.33 6.85
CA ILE A 244 -4.66 -12.59 5.60
C ILE A 244 -4.09 -13.36 4.41
N GLU A 245 -2.89 -13.93 4.51
CA GLU A 245 -2.29 -14.75 3.46
C GLU A 245 -3.16 -15.95 3.10
N LYS A 246 -3.72 -16.64 4.10
CA LYS A 246 -4.67 -17.73 3.88
C LYS A 246 -5.92 -17.25 3.14
N MET A 247 -6.45 -16.07 3.51
CA MET A 247 -7.59 -15.47 2.81
C MET A 247 -7.23 -15.12 1.35
N GLN A 248 -6.05 -14.54 1.12
CA GLN A 248 -5.55 -14.21 -0.21
C GLN A 248 -5.45 -15.48 -1.07
N LEU A 249 -4.80 -16.53 -0.58
CA LEU A 249 -4.63 -17.79 -1.31
C LEU A 249 -5.96 -18.45 -1.66
N ASN A 250 -6.89 -18.54 -0.71
CA ASN A 250 -8.21 -19.13 -0.95
C ASN A 250 -9.03 -18.32 -1.97
N PHE A 251 -8.98 -16.99 -1.87
CA PHE A 251 -9.69 -16.12 -2.81
C PHE A 251 -9.08 -16.20 -4.21
N LEU A 252 -7.75 -16.24 -4.31
CA LEU A 252 -7.04 -16.36 -5.58
C LEU A 252 -7.31 -17.71 -6.25
N GLU A 253 -7.36 -18.82 -5.49
CA GLU A 253 -7.73 -20.14 -6.02
C GLU A 253 -9.07 -20.08 -6.75
N MET A 254 -10.10 -19.59 -6.04
CA MET A 254 -11.44 -19.40 -6.59
C MET A 254 -11.44 -18.49 -7.83
N LYS A 255 -10.66 -17.41 -7.84
CA LYS A 255 -10.59 -16.47 -8.97
C LYS A 255 -9.90 -17.08 -10.21
N PHE A 256 -8.88 -17.90 -10.02
CA PHE A 256 -8.21 -18.58 -11.13
C PHE A 256 -9.07 -19.72 -11.68
N GLU A 257 -9.83 -20.43 -10.85
CA GLU A 257 -10.87 -21.37 -11.28
C GLU A 257 -11.98 -20.69 -12.08
N GLU A 258 -12.53 -19.57 -11.59
CA GLU A 258 -13.55 -18.78 -12.30
C GLU A 258 -13.10 -18.35 -13.70
N LYS A 259 -11.80 -18.13 -13.90
CA LYS A 259 -11.20 -17.74 -15.18
C LYS A 259 -10.65 -18.90 -16.01
N HIS A 260 -10.82 -20.15 -15.58
CA HIS A 260 -10.27 -21.34 -16.24
C HIS A 260 -8.73 -21.25 -16.42
N LYS A 261 -8.04 -20.79 -15.36
CA LYS A 261 -6.59 -20.61 -15.29
C LYS A 261 -5.97 -21.37 -14.12
N GLU A 262 -6.58 -22.47 -13.71
CA GLU A 262 -6.18 -23.31 -12.57
C GLU A 262 -4.71 -23.74 -12.66
N HIS A 263 -4.24 -24.02 -13.88
CA HIS A 263 -2.83 -24.37 -14.14
C HIS A 263 -1.82 -23.28 -13.72
N LEU A 264 -2.21 -22.01 -13.70
CA LEU A 264 -1.34 -20.91 -13.25
C LEU A 264 -1.37 -20.74 -11.72
N TYR A 265 -2.39 -21.26 -11.03
CA TYR A 265 -2.56 -21.05 -9.60
C TYR A 265 -1.42 -21.65 -8.78
N VAL A 266 -0.81 -22.74 -9.25
CA VAL A 266 0.37 -23.34 -8.59
C VAL A 266 1.51 -22.33 -8.46
N ILE A 267 1.79 -21.56 -9.52
CA ILE A 267 2.82 -20.50 -9.53
C ILE A 267 2.40 -19.36 -8.59
N VAL A 268 1.12 -18.96 -8.64
CA VAL A 268 0.57 -17.89 -7.79
C VAL A 268 0.71 -18.24 -6.32
N LYS A 269 0.38 -19.48 -5.95
CA LYS A 269 0.48 -19.98 -4.58
C LYS A 269 1.92 -19.90 -4.06
N ASP A 270 2.88 -20.33 -4.88
CA ASP A 270 4.30 -20.26 -4.52
C ASP A 270 4.78 -18.82 -4.36
N LEU A 271 4.43 -17.91 -5.30
CA LEU A 271 4.78 -16.49 -5.22
C LEU A 271 4.22 -15.83 -3.95
N VAL A 272 2.92 -16.00 -3.68
CA VAL A 272 2.26 -15.41 -2.51
C VAL A 272 2.88 -15.96 -1.23
N SER A 273 3.12 -17.27 -1.15
CA SER A 273 3.71 -17.91 0.04
C SER A 273 5.17 -17.45 0.26
N LEU A 274 5.96 -17.34 -0.81
CA LEU A 274 7.36 -16.90 -0.77
C LEU A 274 7.47 -15.44 -0.28
N TYR A 275 6.76 -14.51 -0.93
CA TYR A 275 6.76 -13.10 -0.52
C TYR A 275 6.13 -12.89 0.86
N GLY A 276 5.09 -13.64 1.19
CA GLY A 276 4.47 -13.60 2.51
C GLY A 276 5.44 -14.02 3.61
N ALA A 277 6.23 -15.08 3.38
CA ALA A 277 7.25 -15.53 4.30
C ALA A 277 8.44 -14.55 4.41
N PHE A 278 8.88 -13.92 3.33
CA PHE A 278 9.87 -12.82 3.42
C PHE A 278 9.35 -11.69 4.30
N SER A 279 8.09 -11.27 4.10
CA SER A 279 7.52 -10.18 4.89
C SER A 279 7.40 -10.54 6.38
N ARG A 280 7.13 -11.82 6.69
CA ARG A 280 7.04 -12.30 8.08
C ARG A 280 8.37 -12.31 8.81
N VAL A 281 9.44 -12.67 8.11
CA VAL A 281 10.78 -12.59 8.67
C VAL A 281 11.13 -11.13 8.96
N GLU A 282 10.84 -10.23 8.02
CA GLU A 282 11.19 -8.82 8.15
C GLU A 282 10.47 -8.11 9.31
N LEU A 283 9.15 -8.29 9.42
CA LEU A 283 8.33 -7.51 10.35
C LEU A 283 7.99 -8.25 11.66
N GLU A 284 7.86 -9.57 11.60
CA GLU A 284 7.53 -10.40 12.77
C GLU A 284 8.74 -11.20 13.30
N GLY A 285 9.88 -11.20 12.59
CA GLY A 285 11.03 -12.04 12.95
C GLY A 285 10.76 -13.53 12.79
N GLU A 286 9.73 -13.91 12.04
CA GLU A 286 9.25 -15.30 12.00
C GLU A 286 9.85 -16.10 10.83
N GLU A 287 10.83 -16.94 11.14
CA GLU A 287 11.39 -17.89 10.17
C GLU A 287 10.35 -18.92 9.72
N THR A 288 10.28 -19.16 8.40
CA THR A 288 9.30 -20.09 7.81
C THR A 288 9.99 -21.14 6.94
N VAL A 289 9.56 -22.40 7.04
CA VAL A 289 9.92 -23.45 6.08
C VAL A 289 8.77 -23.62 5.10
N LEU A 290 9.06 -23.50 3.81
CA LEU A 290 8.10 -23.64 2.72
C LEU A 290 8.45 -24.85 1.84
N ASN A 291 7.41 -25.45 1.27
CA ASN A 291 7.54 -26.39 0.16
C ASN A 291 6.98 -25.66 -1.07
N LEU A 292 7.86 -25.34 -2.01
CA LEU A 292 7.53 -24.70 -3.28
C LEU A 292 7.49 -25.75 -4.39
N SER A 293 6.65 -25.50 -5.37
CA SER A 293 6.55 -26.30 -6.60
C SER A 293 7.61 -25.90 -7.63
N PHE A 294 8.16 -24.69 -7.51
CA PHE A 294 9.23 -24.16 -8.36
C PHE A 294 10.45 -23.74 -7.55
N ASN A 295 11.62 -23.70 -8.21
CA ASN A 295 12.84 -23.20 -7.61
C ASN A 295 12.67 -21.70 -7.24
N PRO A 296 13.03 -21.28 -6.01
CA PRO A 296 12.97 -19.88 -5.59
C PRO A 296 13.75 -18.93 -6.51
N GLU A 297 14.86 -19.37 -7.11
CA GLU A 297 15.63 -18.55 -8.05
C GLU A 297 14.80 -18.16 -9.27
N ASP A 298 14.03 -19.11 -9.82
CA ASP A 298 13.15 -18.85 -10.96
C ASP A 298 11.99 -17.92 -10.58
N LEU A 299 11.37 -18.14 -9.40
CA LEU A 299 10.27 -17.33 -8.89
C LEU A 299 10.67 -15.87 -8.65
N LEU A 300 11.90 -15.63 -8.21
CA LEU A 300 12.47 -14.29 -7.99
C LEU A 300 13.11 -13.68 -9.24
N SER A 301 13.26 -14.46 -10.31
CA SER A 301 13.80 -13.99 -11.56
C SER A 301 12.78 -13.15 -12.36
N PRO A 302 13.23 -12.39 -13.37
CA PRO A 302 12.34 -11.71 -14.31
C PRO A 302 11.39 -12.64 -15.07
N ALA A 303 11.59 -13.97 -15.07
CA ALA A 303 10.68 -14.92 -15.70
C ALA A 303 9.29 -14.90 -15.06
N SER A 304 9.18 -14.61 -13.76
CA SER A 304 7.90 -14.56 -13.05
C SER A 304 7.04 -13.33 -13.39
N LEU A 305 7.60 -12.35 -14.13
CA LEU A 305 6.87 -11.17 -14.57
C LEU A 305 5.70 -11.50 -15.52
N ASN A 306 5.76 -12.66 -16.19
CA ASN A 306 4.68 -13.16 -17.03
C ASN A 306 4.37 -14.62 -16.67
N LEU A 307 3.31 -14.81 -15.87
CA LEU A 307 2.92 -16.14 -15.36
C LEU A 307 2.63 -17.16 -16.46
N SER A 308 2.09 -16.73 -17.62
CA SER A 308 1.85 -17.64 -18.74
C SER A 308 3.16 -18.08 -19.38
N SER A 309 4.08 -17.15 -19.62
CA SER A 309 5.41 -17.50 -20.11
C SER A 309 6.18 -18.36 -19.10
N PHE A 310 6.03 -18.09 -17.80
CA PHE A 310 6.67 -18.88 -16.75
C PHE A 310 6.19 -20.33 -16.79
N ALA A 311 4.87 -20.54 -16.85
CA ALA A 311 4.27 -21.88 -16.92
C ALA A 311 4.76 -22.70 -18.12
N ASP A 312 5.02 -22.05 -19.26
CA ASP A 312 5.44 -22.73 -20.49
C ASP A 312 6.95 -23.03 -20.53
N ASN A 313 7.77 -22.27 -19.80
CA ASN A 313 9.24 -22.30 -19.96
C ASN A 313 10.00 -22.77 -18.72
N VAL A 314 9.39 -22.75 -17.53
CA VAL A 314 10.04 -23.15 -16.28
C VAL A 314 9.54 -24.53 -15.86
N CYS A 315 10.47 -25.44 -15.58
CA CYS A 315 10.14 -26.78 -15.12
C CYS A 315 9.75 -26.76 -13.64
N MET A 316 8.71 -27.53 -13.31
CA MET A 316 8.31 -27.73 -11.93
C MET A 316 9.35 -28.61 -11.22
N GLU A 317 9.90 -28.11 -10.13
CA GLU A 317 10.91 -28.77 -9.31
C GLU A 317 10.55 -28.54 -7.84
N GLU A 318 10.01 -29.56 -7.18
CA GLU A 318 9.63 -29.47 -5.77
C GLU A 318 10.85 -29.12 -4.93
N CYS A 319 10.81 -27.96 -4.27
CA CYS A 319 11.93 -27.41 -3.53
C CYS A 319 11.48 -27.07 -2.12
N ARG A 320 12.20 -27.60 -1.13
CA ARG A 320 11.98 -27.27 0.27
C ARG A 320 12.97 -26.20 0.68
N ILE A 321 12.48 -25.06 1.16
CA ILE A 321 13.30 -23.91 1.53
C ILE A 321 13.03 -23.46 2.96
N LYS A 322 14.04 -22.87 3.61
CA LYS A 322 13.90 -22.12 4.85
C LYS A 322 14.18 -20.65 4.58
N ILE A 323 13.26 -19.78 4.96
CA ILE A 323 13.43 -18.33 4.99
C ILE A 323 13.80 -17.90 6.41
N TYR A 324 14.83 -17.06 6.54
CA TYR A 324 15.38 -16.62 7.82
C TYR A 324 15.87 -15.17 7.76
N ALA A 325 16.09 -14.55 8.92
CA ALA A 325 16.60 -13.19 9.00
C ALA A 325 18.08 -13.14 8.64
N GLY A 326 18.44 -12.44 7.55
CA GLY A 326 19.82 -12.15 7.18
C GLY A 326 20.36 -10.90 7.89
N GLU A 327 21.58 -10.47 7.53
CA GLU A 327 22.20 -9.27 8.12
C GLU A 327 21.56 -7.96 7.63
N GLU A 328 21.17 -7.90 6.35
CA GLU A 328 20.59 -6.68 5.73
C GLU A 328 19.14 -6.89 5.25
N ALA A 329 18.76 -8.12 4.90
CA ALA A 329 17.44 -8.44 4.37
C ALA A 329 17.09 -9.92 4.65
N PRO A 330 15.82 -10.33 4.49
CA PRO A 330 15.43 -11.72 4.59
C PRO A 330 16.14 -12.59 3.55
N GLU A 331 16.70 -13.71 3.97
CA GLU A 331 17.42 -14.66 3.12
C GLU A 331 16.69 -16.01 3.08
N TYR A 332 17.03 -16.84 2.10
CA TYR A 332 16.55 -18.21 2.02
C TYR A 332 17.69 -19.21 1.78
N LYS A 333 17.47 -20.45 2.20
CA LYS A 333 18.33 -21.60 1.84
C LYS A 333 17.49 -22.81 1.47
N ILE A 334 17.99 -23.58 0.51
CA ILE A 334 17.42 -24.87 0.12
C ILE A 334 17.81 -25.92 1.16
N LEU A 335 16.85 -26.78 1.55
CA LEU A 335 17.00 -27.79 2.61
C LEU A 335 17.25 -29.20 2.09
#